data_AF-A0A3D5YJP4-F1
#
_entry.id   AF-A0A3D5YJP4-F1
#
_cell.length_a   1.000
_cell.length_b   1.000
_cell.length_c   1.000
_cell.angle_alpha   90.00
_cell.angle_beta   90.00
_cell.angle_gamma   90.00
#
_symmetry.space_group_name_H-M   'P 1'
#
loop_
_entity.id
_entity.type
_entity.pdbx_description
1 polymer ?
#
loop_
_entity_poly.entity_id
_entity_poly.type
_entity_poly.pdbx_seq_one_letter_code
_entity_poly.pdbx_strand_id
1 'polypeptide(L)'
;MSDNFYRTFEDKFRGSRMLIKSRLRVYLPFVEPLKDINTDTTALDLGCGRGEWLELLKEVGISGHGIDIDDEMLLACGELDLSVETGNAITYLQGLPDECQTIVSAFHVAEHVTFEQLQSLVSQALRVLKPGGILIMETPNPENIVVGTRDFYLDPTHKRPIPPELLSFLPDFYGFARTKVIRLQEAKDLAERENLTLQDV
;
A
#
# COMPACT_ATOMS: atom_id res chain seq x y z
N MET A 1 -0.97 -10.28 19.75
CA MET A 1 0.09 -9.30 20.08
C MET A 1 -0.63 -8.14 20.78
N SER A 2 -0.05 -7.48 21.79
CA SER A 2 -0.72 -6.30 22.36
C SER A 2 -0.66 -5.16 21.36
N ASP A 3 -1.74 -4.43 21.16
CA ASP A 3 -1.87 -3.41 20.11
C ASP A 3 -0.77 -2.32 20.22
N ASN A 4 -0.48 -1.85 21.46
CA ASN A 4 0.63 -0.92 21.74
C ASN A 4 2.03 -1.41 21.31
N PHE A 5 2.26 -2.74 21.34
CA PHE A 5 3.54 -3.30 20.89
C PHE A 5 3.69 -3.14 19.38
N TYR A 6 2.63 -3.38 18.60
CA TYR A 6 2.68 -3.33 17.14
C TYR A 6 2.89 -1.90 16.64
N ARG A 7 2.19 -0.92 17.22
CA ARG A 7 2.41 0.50 16.94
C ARG A 7 3.85 0.94 17.22
N THR A 8 4.39 0.60 18.39
CA THR A 8 5.77 0.94 18.76
C THR A 8 6.79 0.24 17.84
N PHE A 9 6.49 -0.98 17.42
CA PHE A 9 7.29 -1.74 16.47
C PHE A 9 7.33 -1.06 15.10
N GLU A 10 6.17 -0.70 14.54
CA GLU A 10 6.09 0.04 13.27
C GLU A 10 6.84 1.37 13.33
N ASP A 11 6.67 2.16 14.39
CA ASP A 11 7.37 3.44 14.53
C ASP A 11 8.90 3.27 14.50
N LYS A 12 9.40 2.17 15.08
CA LYS A 12 10.83 1.86 15.12
C LYS A 12 11.38 1.31 13.80
N PHE A 13 10.66 0.39 13.15
CA PHE A 13 11.19 -0.38 12.03
C PHE A 13 10.68 0.11 10.66
N ARG A 14 9.45 0.62 10.58
CA ARG A 14 8.90 1.20 9.34
C ARG A 14 9.44 2.61 9.13
N GLY A 15 9.46 3.40 10.20
CA GLY A 15 10.04 4.74 10.26
C GLY A 15 9.02 5.83 10.55
N SER A 16 9.51 7.07 10.65
CA SER A 16 8.67 8.22 11.02
C SER A 16 7.64 8.55 9.94
N ARG A 17 6.51 9.13 10.35
CA ARG A 17 5.48 9.67 9.45
C ARG A 17 6.06 10.52 8.30
N MET A 18 6.98 11.44 8.60
CA MET A 18 7.62 12.27 7.57
C MET A 18 8.41 11.45 6.54
N LEU A 19 9.11 10.41 7.00
CA LEU A 19 9.86 9.50 6.12
C LEU A 19 8.89 8.70 5.24
N ILE A 20 7.87 8.07 5.82
CA ILE A 20 6.86 7.29 5.07
C ILE A 20 6.15 8.16 4.04
N LYS A 21 5.73 9.35 4.45
CA LYS A 21 5.15 10.35 3.57
C LYS A 21 6.10 10.74 2.42
N SER A 22 7.40 10.91 2.68
CA SER A 22 8.36 11.18 1.62
C SER A 22 8.49 10.03 0.61
N ARG A 23 8.37 8.78 1.08
CA ARG A 23 8.45 7.57 0.26
C ARG A 23 7.22 7.43 -0.64
N LEU A 24 6.02 7.65 -0.08
CA LEU A 24 4.75 7.55 -0.78
C LEU A 24 4.56 8.61 -1.88
N ARG A 25 5.30 9.72 -1.85
CA ARG A 25 5.25 10.75 -2.91
C ARG A 25 5.56 10.22 -4.31
N VAL A 26 6.28 9.10 -4.42
CA VAL A 26 6.56 8.46 -5.71
C VAL A 26 5.28 8.05 -6.46
N TYR A 27 4.16 7.88 -5.74
CA TYR A 27 2.88 7.50 -6.32
C TYR A 27 2.04 8.68 -6.83
N LEU A 28 2.33 9.91 -6.40
CA LEU A 28 1.58 11.11 -6.80
C LEU A 28 1.49 11.29 -8.33
N PRO A 29 2.57 11.11 -9.12
CA PRO A 29 2.50 11.21 -10.58
C PRO A 29 1.53 10.21 -11.25
N PHE A 30 1.12 9.14 -10.55
CA PHE A 30 0.16 8.17 -11.07
C PHE A 30 -1.29 8.51 -10.72
N VAL A 31 -1.52 9.22 -9.60
CA VAL A 31 -2.87 9.51 -9.11
C VAL A 31 -3.33 10.93 -9.41
N GLU A 32 -2.43 11.91 -9.44
CA GLU A 32 -2.80 13.30 -9.71
C GLU A 32 -3.45 13.52 -11.08
N PRO A 33 -2.97 12.89 -12.19
CA PRO A 33 -3.63 13.03 -13.49
C PRO A 33 -5.06 12.48 -13.53
N LEU A 34 -5.45 11.62 -12.58
CA LEU A 34 -6.81 11.06 -12.53
C LEU A 34 -7.85 12.14 -12.18
N LYS A 35 -7.43 13.25 -11.54
CA LYS A 35 -8.29 14.41 -11.27
C LYS A 35 -8.80 15.08 -12.55
N ASP A 36 -8.04 15.01 -13.64
CA ASP A 36 -8.43 15.58 -14.92
C ASP A 36 -9.37 14.66 -15.72
N ILE A 37 -9.45 13.39 -15.33
CA ILE A 37 -10.25 12.35 -16.00
C ILE A 37 -11.59 12.16 -15.26
N ASN A 38 -11.57 12.18 -13.93
CA ASN A 38 -12.72 11.93 -13.08
C ASN A 38 -13.09 13.18 -12.28
N THR A 39 -14.30 13.70 -12.50
CA THR A 39 -14.83 14.87 -11.77
C THR A 39 -14.98 14.66 -10.27
N ASP A 40 -15.00 13.40 -9.82
CA ASP A 40 -15.07 12.99 -8.42
C ASP A 40 -14.03 11.88 -8.16
N THR A 41 -12.78 12.33 -7.97
CA THR A 41 -11.64 11.44 -7.70
C THR A 41 -11.63 11.04 -6.24
N THR A 42 -12.15 9.85 -5.99
CA THR A 42 -12.20 9.20 -4.67
C THR A 42 -11.14 8.12 -4.56
N ALA A 43 -10.54 8.01 -3.38
CA ALA A 43 -9.53 7.02 -3.06
C ALA A 43 -9.96 6.18 -1.85
N LEU A 44 -9.70 4.88 -1.93
CA LEU A 44 -9.83 3.94 -0.83
C LEU A 44 -8.45 3.37 -0.48
N ASP A 45 -8.01 3.53 0.75
CA ASP A 45 -6.76 2.97 1.26
C ASP A 45 -7.04 1.78 2.19
N LEU A 46 -6.67 0.59 1.74
CA LEU A 46 -6.85 -0.67 2.45
C LEU A 46 -5.62 -0.92 3.32
N GLY A 47 -5.80 -1.11 4.63
CA GLY A 47 -4.69 -1.18 5.59
C GLY A 47 -4.01 0.18 5.76
N CYS A 48 -4.80 1.23 5.96
CA CYS A 48 -4.30 2.61 5.92
C CYS A 48 -3.36 2.98 7.09
N GLY A 49 -3.28 2.15 8.13
CA GLY A 49 -2.40 2.33 9.28
C GLY A 49 -2.56 3.72 9.91
N ARG A 50 -1.46 4.47 9.96
CA ARG A 50 -1.41 5.83 10.55
C ARG A 50 -1.86 6.93 9.57
N GLY A 51 -2.33 6.57 8.38
CA GLY A 51 -2.95 7.48 7.42
C GLY A 51 -2.00 8.35 6.61
N GLU A 52 -0.70 8.03 6.52
CA GLU A 52 0.27 8.87 5.79
C GLU A 52 -0.07 9.03 4.30
N TRP A 53 -0.66 8.02 3.68
CA TRP A 53 -1.12 8.10 2.30
C TRP A 53 -2.37 8.97 2.15
N LEU A 54 -3.37 8.79 3.01
CA LEU A 54 -4.58 9.61 3.04
C LEU A 54 -4.24 11.09 3.28
N GLU A 55 -3.27 11.37 4.14
CA GLU A 55 -2.77 12.71 4.35
C GLU A 55 -2.18 13.31 3.06
N LEU A 56 -1.35 12.57 2.33
CA LEU A 56 -0.80 13.03 1.04
C LEU A 56 -1.89 13.28 0.01
N LEU A 57 -2.88 12.38 -0.08
CA LEU A 57 -4.01 12.54 -0.97
C LEU A 57 -4.78 13.82 -0.65
N LYS A 58 -5.04 14.09 0.64
CA LYS A 58 -5.67 15.33 1.11
C LYS A 58 -4.86 16.57 0.70
N GLU A 59 -3.52 16.53 0.80
CA GLU A 59 -2.65 17.64 0.38
C GLU A 59 -2.72 17.96 -1.12
N VAL A 60 -2.95 16.95 -1.97
CA VAL A 60 -3.09 17.14 -3.42
C VAL A 60 -4.54 17.26 -3.89
N GLY A 61 -5.49 17.39 -2.95
CA GLY A 61 -6.90 17.62 -3.22
C GLY A 61 -7.69 16.39 -3.66
N ILE A 62 -7.24 15.17 -3.28
CA ILE A 62 -7.95 13.91 -3.52
C ILE A 62 -8.67 13.50 -2.23
N SER A 63 -9.96 13.18 -2.32
CA SER A 63 -10.73 12.68 -1.18
C SER A 63 -10.39 11.21 -0.95
N GLY A 64 -9.83 10.91 0.22
CA GLY A 64 -9.43 9.55 0.62
C GLY A 64 -10.23 9.04 1.81
N HIS A 65 -10.56 7.75 1.80
CA HIS A 65 -11.10 7.01 2.93
C HIS A 65 -10.21 5.79 3.23
N GLY A 66 -9.90 5.56 4.51
CA GLY A 66 -9.03 4.48 4.94
C GLY A 66 -9.73 3.41 5.76
N ILE A 67 -9.37 2.15 5.55
CA ILE A 67 -9.82 1.01 6.36
C ILE A 67 -8.63 0.36 7.02
N ASP A 68 -8.67 0.16 8.34
CA ASP A 68 -7.69 -0.65 9.05
C ASP A 68 -8.37 -1.52 10.12
N ILE A 69 -7.78 -2.67 10.46
CA ILE A 69 -8.30 -3.55 11.50
C ILE A 69 -7.89 -3.08 12.91
N ASP A 70 -6.85 -2.26 13.00
CA ASP A 70 -6.26 -1.80 14.26
C ASP A 70 -6.73 -0.38 14.62
N ASP A 71 -7.63 -0.28 15.61
CA ASP A 71 -8.12 0.99 16.15
C ASP A 71 -6.98 1.91 16.64
N GLU A 72 -5.89 1.35 17.19
CA GLU A 72 -4.79 2.16 17.72
C GLU A 72 -3.99 2.85 16.62
N MET A 73 -3.90 2.25 15.43
CA MET A 73 -3.30 2.88 14.25
C MET A 73 -4.13 4.07 13.77
N LEU A 74 -5.46 3.94 13.82
CA LEU A 74 -6.40 4.97 13.39
C LEU A 74 -6.47 6.17 14.33
N LEU A 75 -5.98 6.07 15.58
CA LEU A 75 -5.94 7.21 16.51
C LEU A 75 -5.19 8.41 15.93
N ALA A 76 -4.09 8.17 15.22
CA ALA A 76 -3.31 9.23 14.57
C ALA A 76 -4.07 9.92 13.42
N CYS A 77 -4.97 9.19 12.76
CA CYS A 77 -5.79 9.71 11.67
C CYS A 77 -6.84 10.73 12.16
N GLY A 78 -7.37 10.53 13.37
CA GLY A 78 -8.32 11.46 13.99
C GLY A 78 -7.73 12.85 14.26
N GLU A 79 -6.48 12.92 14.71
CA GLU A 79 -5.76 14.19 14.93
C GLU A 79 -5.52 14.98 13.64
N LEU A 80 -5.56 14.29 12.49
CA LEU A 80 -5.31 14.83 11.16
C LEU A 80 -6.59 15.06 10.35
N ASP A 81 -7.76 14.82 10.96
CA ASP A 81 -9.06 14.94 10.31
C ASP A 81 -9.10 14.11 9.00
N LEU A 82 -8.58 12.88 9.08
CA LEU A 82 -8.61 11.92 7.99
C LEU A 82 -9.86 11.05 8.11
N SER A 83 -10.50 10.75 6.98
CA SER A 83 -11.65 9.85 6.95
C SER A 83 -11.17 8.41 7.05
N VAL A 84 -11.43 7.76 8.18
CA VAL A 84 -11.04 6.37 8.42
C VAL A 84 -12.15 5.60 9.13
N GLU A 85 -12.18 4.29 8.93
CA GLU A 85 -13.10 3.37 9.58
C GLU A 85 -12.38 2.08 9.98
N THR A 86 -12.68 1.57 11.16
CA THR A 86 -12.17 0.28 11.63
C THR A 86 -12.93 -0.86 10.97
N GLY A 87 -12.21 -1.74 10.29
CA GLY A 87 -12.85 -2.87 9.61
C GLY A 87 -11.89 -3.78 8.88
N ASN A 88 -12.43 -4.91 8.40
CA ASN A 88 -11.68 -5.77 7.50
C ASN A 88 -11.69 -5.16 6.08
N ALA A 89 -10.52 -4.80 5.57
CA ALA A 89 -10.33 -4.20 4.25
C ALA A 89 -11.03 -4.96 3.11
N ILE A 90 -10.94 -6.29 3.07
CA ILE A 90 -11.52 -7.10 2.00
C ILE A 90 -13.04 -7.15 2.10
N THR A 91 -13.58 -7.33 3.32
CA THR A 91 -15.03 -7.28 3.55
C THR A 91 -15.62 -5.92 3.18
N TYR A 92 -14.94 -4.83 3.56
CA TYR A 92 -15.35 -3.48 3.19
C TYR A 92 -15.38 -3.30 1.67
N LEU A 93 -14.30 -3.70 0.99
CA LEU A 93 -14.17 -3.63 -0.47
C LEU A 93 -15.29 -4.43 -1.18
N GLN A 94 -15.65 -5.60 -0.66
CA GLN A 94 -16.78 -6.41 -1.17
C GLN A 94 -18.13 -5.73 -1.01
N GLY A 95 -18.31 -4.91 0.04
CA GLY A 95 -19.55 -4.18 0.30
C GLY A 95 -19.77 -2.94 -0.56
N LEU A 96 -18.72 -2.46 -1.24
CA LEU A 96 -18.81 -1.28 -2.10
C LEU A 96 -19.50 -1.59 -3.44
N PRO A 97 -20.22 -0.61 -4.03
CA PRO A 97 -20.78 -0.74 -5.36
C PRO A 97 -19.70 -0.80 -6.45
N ASP A 98 -20.07 -1.31 -7.62
CA ASP A 98 -19.23 -1.29 -8.81
C ASP A 98 -18.89 0.15 -9.22
N GLU A 99 -17.70 0.36 -9.80
CA GLU A 99 -17.28 1.64 -10.41
C GLU A 99 -17.46 2.88 -9.50
N CYS A 100 -17.22 2.74 -8.20
CA CYS A 100 -17.39 3.83 -7.22
C CYS A 100 -16.07 4.51 -6.77
N GLN A 101 -14.93 3.85 -6.97
CA GLN A 101 -13.61 4.36 -6.59
C GLN A 101 -12.77 4.75 -7.81
N THR A 102 -11.93 5.77 -7.67
CA THR A 102 -10.94 6.11 -8.71
C THR A 102 -9.58 5.50 -8.41
N ILE A 103 -9.25 5.41 -7.12
CA ILE A 103 -7.98 4.87 -6.62
C ILE A 103 -8.31 3.83 -5.54
N VAL A 104 -7.68 2.67 -5.63
CA VAL A 104 -7.61 1.71 -4.53
C VAL A 104 -6.14 1.50 -4.22
N SER A 105 -5.74 1.65 -2.97
CA SER A 105 -4.38 1.38 -2.52
C SER A 105 -4.34 0.33 -1.42
N ALA A 106 -3.25 -0.42 -1.36
CA ALA A 106 -2.97 -1.42 -0.35
C ALA A 106 -1.46 -1.48 -0.08
N PHE A 107 -0.99 -0.59 0.80
CA PHE A 107 0.42 -0.51 1.18
C PHE A 107 0.70 -1.45 2.33
N HIS A 108 1.64 -2.38 2.17
CA HIS A 108 2.00 -3.36 3.19
C HIS A 108 0.80 -4.19 3.67
N VAL A 109 -0.05 -4.64 2.73
CA VAL A 109 -1.20 -5.53 3.04
C VAL A 109 -1.00 -6.91 2.44
N ALA A 110 -0.41 -7.00 1.24
CA ALA A 110 -0.32 -8.23 0.47
C ALA A 110 0.42 -9.33 1.25
N GLU A 111 1.44 -8.96 2.02
CA GLU A 111 2.26 -9.85 2.84
C GLU A 111 1.56 -10.35 4.12
N HIS A 112 0.47 -9.71 4.55
CA HIS A 112 -0.29 -10.08 5.76
C HIS A 112 -1.54 -10.93 5.46
N VAL A 113 -1.96 -11.05 4.21
CA VAL A 113 -3.18 -11.77 3.81
C VAL A 113 -2.90 -13.13 3.17
N THR A 114 -3.88 -14.05 3.19
CA THR A 114 -3.73 -15.30 2.42
C THR A 114 -3.75 -15.03 0.92
N PHE A 115 -3.30 -16.00 0.13
CA PHE A 115 -3.30 -15.84 -1.33
C PHE A 115 -4.72 -15.77 -1.92
N GLU A 116 -5.69 -16.46 -1.31
CA GLU A 116 -7.11 -16.37 -1.65
C GLU A 116 -7.68 -14.98 -1.33
N GLN A 117 -7.26 -14.41 -0.20
CA GLN A 117 -7.62 -13.04 0.19
C GLN A 117 -7.00 -12.01 -0.76
N LEU A 118 -5.75 -12.19 -1.19
CA LEU A 118 -5.09 -11.33 -2.17
C LEU A 118 -5.79 -11.38 -3.54
N GLN A 119 -6.17 -12.57 -4.00
CA GLN A 119 -7.02 -12.76 -5.19
C GLN A 119 -8.36 -12.01 -5.07
N SER A 120 -9.01 -12.13 -3.91
CA SER A 120 -10.25 -11.38 -3.61
C SER A 120 -10.00 -9.87 -3.65
N LEU A 121 -8.92 -9.37 -3.04
CA LEU A 121 -8.57 -7.95 -3.05
C LEU A 121 -8.43 -7.44 -4.49
N VAL A 122 -7.64 -8.10 -5.33
CA VAL A 122 -7.39 -7.66 -6.71
C VAL A 122 -8.66 -7.70 -7.56
N SER A 123 -9.44 -8.79 -7.48
CA SER A 123 -10.69 -8.92 -8.25
C SER A 123 -11.75 -7.91 -7.83
N GLN A 124 -11.89 -7.66 -6.52
CA GLN A 124 -12.83 -6.68 -6.01
C GLN A 124 -12.36 -5.25 -6.27
N ALA A 125 -11.05 -4.98 -6.22
CA ALA A 125 -10.50 -3.69 -6.61
C ALA A 125 -10.86 -3.36 -8.06
N LEU A 126 -10.70 -4.31 -9.00
CA LEU A 126 -11.11 -4.10 -10.39
C LEU A 126 -12.60 -3.75 -10.53
N ARG A 127 -13.47 -4.46 -9.79
CA ARG A 127 -14.93 -4.23 -9.82
C ARG A 127 -15.32 -2.85 -9.31
N VAL A 128 -14.74 -2.40 -8.20
CA VAL A 128 -15.11 -1.11 -7.59
C VAL A 128 -14.43 0.08 -8.27
N LEU A 129 -13.36 -0.15 -9.04
CA LEU A 129 -12.68 0.91 -9.76
C LEU A 129 -13.51 1.37 -10.96
N LYS A 130 -13.66 2.68 -11.10
CA LYS A 130 -14.17 3.33 -12.31
C LYS A 130 -13.27 2.99 -13.50
N PRO A 131 -13.79 3.00 -14.75
CA PRO A 131 -12.95 2.92 -15.93
C PRO A 131 -11.82 3.95 -15.91
N GLY A 132 -10.57 3.50 -16.07
CA GLY A 132 -9.38 4.35 -15.96
C GLY A 132 -8.86 4.58 -14.54
N GLY A 133 -9.50 3.98 -13.53
CA GLY A 133 -9.01 3.95 -12.15
C GLY A 133 -7.76 3.09 -11.98
N ILE A 134 -7.14 3.17 -10.80
CA ILE A 134 -5.86 2.52 -10.51
C ILE A 134 -5.91 1.72 -9.20
N LEU A 135 -5.29 0.53 -9.23
CA LEU A 135 -4.91 -0.23 -8.04
C LEU A 135 -3.41 -0.04 -7.78
N ILE A 136 -3.05 0.34 -6.56
CA ILE A 136 -1.66 0.44 -6.10
C ILE A 136 -1.46 -0.58 -4.98
N MET A 137 -0.44 -1.43 -5.12
CA MET A 137 -0.02 -2.35 -4.07
C MET A 137 1.48 -2.16 -3.82
N GLU A 138 1.88 -2.10 -2.54
CA GLU A 138 3.28 -2.06 -2.13
C GLU A 138 3.52 -3.20 -1.14
N THR A 139 4.64 -3.91 -1.30
CA THR A 139 5.05 -5.01 -0.42
C THR A 139 6.59 -5.09 -0.42
N PRO A 140 7.23 -5.61 0.64
CA PRO A 140 8.67 -5.79 0.69
C PRO A 140 9.17 -6.65 -0.47
N ASN A 141 10.22 -6.18 -1.15
CA ASN A 141 10.77 -6.87 -2.32
C ASN A 141 11.65 -8.07 -1.92
N PRO A 142 11.24 -9.33 -2.19
CA PRO A 142 12.04 -10.50 -1.86
C PRO A 142 13.26 -10.72 -2.77
N GLU A 143 13.38 -9.98 -3.88
CA GLU A 143 14.56 -10.06 -4.76
C GLU A 143 15.81 -9.48 -4.08
N ASN A 144 15.64 -8.51 -3.19
CA ASN A 144 16.74 -8.00 -2.38
C ASN A 144 17.08 -9.02 -1.30
N ILE A 145 18.35 -9.43 -1.22
CA ILE A 145 18.74 -10.57 -0.36
C ILE A 145 18.54 -10.28 1.13
N VAL A 146 18.78 -9.04 1.57
CA VAL A 146 18.62 -8.64 2.96
C VAL A 146 17.14 -8.65 3.35
N VAL A 147 16.28 -8.14 2.47
CA VAL A 147 14.83 -8.16 2.67
C VAL A 147 14.31 -9.59 2.67
N GLY A 148 14.59 -10.36 1.62
CA GLY A 148 14.05 -11.71 1.44
C GLY A 148 14.52 -12.75 2.45
N THR A 149 15.69 -12.56 3.08
CA THR A 149 16.25 -13.54 4.03
C THR A 149 16.17 -13.10 5.49
N ARG A 150 16.00 -11.80 5.78
CA ARG A 150 16.01 -11.26 7.14
C ARG A 150 14.89 -10.26 7.41
N ASP A 151 14.88 -9.12 6.72
CA ASP A 151 14.03 -7.99 7.14
C ASP A 151 12.54 -8.30 6.97
N PHE A 152 12.18 -9.10 5.97
CA PHE A 152 10.81 -9.63 5.81
C PHE A 152 10.33 -10.40 7.04
N TYR A 153 11.22 -11.11 7.75
CA TYR A 153 10.86 -11.93 8.90
C TYR A 153 10.97 -11.19 10.24
N LEU A 154 11.32 -9.90 10.25
CA LEU A 154 11.30 -9.09 11.46
C LEU A 154 9.88 -8.86 11.96
N ASP A 155 8.91 -8.74 11.04
CA ASP A 155 7.49 -8.73 11.36
C ASP A 155 6.94 -10.16 11.40
N PRO A 156 6.54 -10.68 12.58
CA PRO A 156 6.05 -12.05 12.71
C PRO A 156 4.64 -12.24 12.14
N THR A 157 3.95 -11.16 11.73
CA THR A 157 2.62 -11.22 11.12
C THR A 157 2.68 -11.42 9.61
N HIS A 158 3.84 -11.19 8.98
CA HIS A 158 4.06 -11.52 7.58
C HIS A 158 3.91 -13.02 7.34
N LYS A 159 3.15 -13.39 6.31
CA LYS A 159 2.90 -14.78 5.96
C LYS A 159 4.02 -15.35 5.10
N ARG A 160 4.27 -14.74 3.93
CA ARG A 160 5.23 -15.22 2.92
C ARG A 160 5.72 -14.09 2.03
N PRO A 161 6.99 -14.06 1.62
CA PRO A 161 7.46 -13.10 0.63
C PRO A 161 6.75 -13.34 -0.72
N ILE A 162 6.43 -12.27 -1.43
CA ILE A 162 5.67 -12.33 -2.69
C ILE A 162 6.59 -11.88 -3.83
N PRO A 163 7.00 -12.78 -4.73
CA PRO A 163 7.77 -12.39 -5.91
C PRO A 163 7.01 -11.37 -6.77
N PRO A 164 7.68 -10.34 -7.31
CA PRO A 164 7.02 -9.31 -8.12
C PRO A 164 6.24 -9.89 -9.31
N GLU A 165 6.73 -10.97 -9.93
CA GLU A 165 6.06 -11.65 -11.05
C GLU A 165 4.73 -12.28 -10.63
N LEU A 166 4.66 -12.83 -9.41
CA LEU A 166 3.42 -13.40 -8.88
C LEU A 166 2.41 -12.29 -8.59
N LEU A 167 2.87 -11.19 -7.98
CA LEU A 167 1.99 -10.06 -7.65
C LEU A 167 1.48 -9.37 -8.92
N SER A 168 2.31 -9.23 -9.96
CA SER A 168 1.90 -8.62 -11.24
C SER A 168 0.99 -9.53 -12.08
N PHE A 169 1.12 -10.85 -11.94
CA PHE A 169 0.26 -11.80 -12.63
C PHE A 169 -1.21 -11.68 -12.22
N LEU A 170 -1.49 -11.37 -10.95
CA LEU A 170 -2.86 -11.25 -10.43
C LEU A 170 -3.70 -10.17 -11.17
N PRO A 171 -3.29 -8.89 -11.23
CA PRO A 171 -4.05 -7.88 -11.96
C PRO A 171 -4.18 -8.22 -13.45
N ASP A 172 -3.14 -8.77 -14.09
CA ASP A 172 -3.20 -9.22 -15.48
C ASP A 172 -4.25 -10.32 -15.68
N PHE A 173 -4.29 -11.30 -14.78
CA PHE A 173 -5.25 -12.40 -14.81
C PHE A 173 -6.70 -11.92 -14.61
N TYR A 174 -6.93 -10.98 -13.71
CA TYR A 174 -8.27 -10.46 -13.42
C TYR A 174 -8.77 -9.44 -14.44
N GLY A 175 -7.90 -8.91 -15.31
CA GLY A 175 -8.31 -8.07 -16.44
C GLY A 175 -7.96 -6.59 -16.30
N PHE A 176 -7.01 -6.22 -15.44
CA PHE A 176 -6.42 -4.88 -15.52
C PHE A 176 -5.74 -4.68 -16.87
N ALA A 177 -5.99 -3.55 -17.52
CA ALA A 177 -5.49 -3.29 -18.87
C ALA A 177 -3.97 -3.08 -18.92
N ARG A 178 -3.36 -2.62 -17.80
CA ARG A 178 -1.93 -2.34 -17.70
C ARG A 178 -1.44 -2.60 -16.28
N THR A 179 -0.30 -3.25 -16.18
CA THR A 179 0.42 -3.47 -14.91
C THR A 179 1.83 -2.89 -15.02
N LYS A 180 2.29 -2.24 -13.95
CA LYS A 180 3.65 -1.70 -13.85
C LYS A 180 4.24 -2.03 -12.49
N VAL A 181 5.39 -2.70 -12.50
CA VAL A 181 6.20 -2.97 -11.32
C VAL A 181 7.25 -1.87 -11.18
N ILE A 182 7.38 -1.32 -9.97
CA ILE A 182 8.37 -0.28 -9.64
C ILE A 182 9.15 -0.77 -8.42
N ARG A 183 10.48 -0.80 -8.52
CA ARG A 183 11.37 -1.05 -7.37
C ARG A 183 11.66 0.28 -6.70
N LEU A 184 11.53 0.32 -5.38
CA LEU A 184 11.60 1.55 -4.58
C LEU A 184 12.66 1.44 -3.48
N GLN A 185 13.06 2.58 -2.93
CA GLN A 185 13.94 2.72 -1.76
C GLN A 185 15.34 2.12 -1.92
N GLU A 186 15.89 2.15 -3.13
CA GLU A 186 17.32 1.92 -3.35
C GLU A 186 18.14 2.90 -2.51
N ALA A 187 19.19 2.41 -1.87
CA ALA A 187 20.11 3.23 -1.10
C ALA A 187 20.89 4.16 -2.06
N LYS A 188 20.77 5.48 -1.86
CA LYS A 188 21.28 6.49 -2.80
C LYS A 188 22.80 6.45 -3.00
N ASP A 189 23.52 6.02 -1.97
CA ASP A 189 24.98 5.88 -1.98
C ASP A 189 25.46 4.69 -2.83
N LEU A 190 24.58 3.74 -3.19
CA LEU A 190 24.92 2.63 -4.08
C LEU A 190 25.39 3.10 -5.45
N ALA A 191 24.82 4.19 -5.97
CA ALA A 191 25.20 4.76 -7.27
C ALA A 191 26.65 5.26 -7.29
N GLU A 192 27.21 5.59 -6.13
CA GLU A 192 28.56 6.15 -5.97
C GLU A 192 29.55 5.13 -5.39
N ARG A 193 29.09 3.90 -5.10
CA ARG A 193 29.88 2.90 -4.40
C ARG A 193 30.78 2.12 -5.36
N GLU A 194 32.10 2.24 -5.16
CA GLU A 194 33.09 1.53 -6.02
C GLU A 194 33.13 0.01 -5.76
N ASN A 195 32.82 -0.43 -4.55
CA ASN A 195 32.89 -1.84 -4.15
C ASN A 195 31.51 -2.31 -3.66
N LEU A 196 30.72 -2.88 -4.57
CA LEU A 196 29.43 -3.49 -4.27
C LEU A 196 29.64 -4.90 -3.70
N THR A 197 28.81 -5.24 -2.72
CA THR A 197 28.74 -6.55 -2.07
C THR A 197 27.40 -7.21 -2.37
N LEU A 198 27.26 -8.49 -2.01
CA LEU A 198 25.98 -9.18 -2.13
C LEU A 198 24.85 -8.50 -1.33
N GLN A 199 25.17 -7.78 -0.25
CA GLN A 199 24.18 -7.07 0.56
C GLN A 199 23.67 -5.77 -0.09
N ASP A 200 24.35 -5.33 -1.15
CA ASP A 200 24.02 -4.10 -1.90
C ASP A 200 23.06 -4.35 -3.08
N VAL A 201 22.63 -5.61 -3.27
CA VAL A 201 21.77 -6.07 -4.37
C VAL A 201 20.38 -6.42 -3.84
#